data_AF-A0A975RKE2-F1
#
_entry.id   AF-A0A975RKE2-F1
#
_cell.length_a   1.000
_cell.length_b   1.000
_cell.length_c   1.000
_cell.angle_alpha   90.00
_cell.angle_beta   90.00
_cell.angle_gamma   90.00
#
_symmetry.space_group_name_H-M   'P 1'
#
loop_
_entity.id
_entity.type
_entity.pdbx_description
1 polymer ?
#
loop_
_entity_poly.entity_id
_entity_poly.type
_entity_poly.pdbx_seq_one_letter_code
_entity_poly.pdbx_strand_id
1 'polypeptide(L)'
;MLVNGERHYLNIHFTAEDLLRSRLLGQPDPLWEVVLSLSTLRSASPPARDRTWWQRARREIVQHRGVSDAVHSLGMLVPPRGDFPDFLTPAEAPMTGASTIKEAAEHIRAVPRSRMRLDIRQMRGGERRAASLLSTVDSPGYQNVVADQVETYFRFLLSPIWDNVGDEIRRDQGTRTTQTVSGGIENLLAGLPAPLQWSWPTLRPPTQSTATCY
;
A
#
# COMPACT_ATOMS: atom_id res chain seq x y z
N MET A 1 17.76 2.38 -3.54
CA MET A 1 19.06 1.76 -3.92
C MET A 1 20.04 2.91 -4.11
N LEU A 2 21.14 2.93 -3.35
CA LEU A 2 22.19 3.93 -3.54
C LEU A 2 22.96 3.55 -4.82
N VAL A 3 22.72 4.29 -5.88
CA VAL A 3 23.66 4.40 -6.99
C VAL A 3 24.15 5.86 -6.90
N ASN A 4 25.46 6.05 -6.71
CA ASN A 4 26.14 7.36 -6.53
C ASN A 4 25.97 8.12 -5.20
N GLY A 5 25.55 7.49 -4.10
CA GLY A 5 25.50 8.17 -2.80
C GLY A 5 24.33 9.17 -2.63
N GLU A 6 23.54 9.39 -3.68
CA GLU A 6 22.28 10.14 -3.59
C GLU A 6 21.15 9.21 -3.16
N ARG A 7 20.48 9.56 -2.06
CA ARG A 7 19.16 8.98 -1.77
C ARG A 7 18.19 9.57 -2.79
N HIS A 8 17.73 8.75 -3.72
CA HIS A 8 16.60 9.13 -4.57
C HIS A 8 15.34 9.19 -3.72
N TYR A 9 14.73 10.37 -3.67
CA TYR A 9 13.46 10.62 -3.03
C TYR A 9 12.39 10.78 -4.09
N LEU A 10 11.19 10.24 -3.82
CA LEU A 10 10.03 10.46 -4.67
C LEU A 10 9.49 11.86 -4.39
N ASN A 11 9.56 12.74 -5.39
CA ASN A 11 8.85 14.02 -5.39
C ASN A 11 7.61 13.87 -6.24
N ILE A 12 6.44 14.18 -5.67
CA ILE A 12 5.17 14.15 -6.38
C ILE A 12 4.90 15.57 -6.85
N HIS A 13 4.86 15.76 -8.17
CA HIS A 13 4.53 17.05 -8.80
C HIS A 13 3.04 17.07 -9.16
N PHE A 14 2.37 18.15 -8.79
CA PHE A 14 0.95 18.36 -9.08
C PHE A 14 0.79 19.48 -10.11
N THR A 15 -0.06 19.23 -11.11
CA THR A 15 -0.70 20.31 -11.87
C THR A 15 -1.90 20.86 -11.10
N ALA A 16 -2.42 22.00 -11.52
CA ALA A 16 -3.68 22.52 -10.97
C ALA A 16 -4.84 21.55 -11.22
N GLU A 17 -4.84 20.84 -12.36
CA GLU A 17 -5.86 19.84 -12.69
C GLU A 17 -5.80 18.63 -11.74
N ASP A 18 -4.60 18.18 -11.36
CA ASP A 18 -4.42 17.09 -10.39
C ASP A 18 -4.98 17.48 -9.01
N LEU A 19 -4.74 18.72 -8.57
CA LEU A 19 -5.31 19.23 -7.32
C LEU A 19 -6.86 19.28 -7.38
N LEU A 20 -7.42 19.73 -8.50
CA LEU A 20 -8.88 19.81 -8.68
C LEU A 20 -9.54 18.42 -8.74
N ARG A 21 -8.83 17.42 -9.24
CA ARG A 21 -9.28 16.03 -9.31
C ARG A 21 -9.00 15.22 -8.05
N SER A 22 -8.20 15.74 -7.13
CA SER A 22 -7.90 15.06 -5.88
C SER A 22 -9.18 14.89 -5.04
N ARG A 23 -9.30 13.73 -4.40
CA ARG A 23 -10.44 13.35 -3.58
C ARG A 23 -9.97 12.77 -2.27
N LEU A 24 -10.70 13.06 -1.21
CA LEU A 24 -10.53 12.44 0.10
C LEU A 24 -11.45 11.22 0.20
N LEU A 25 -10.86 10.04 0.29
CA LEU A 25 -11.62 8.81 0.53
C LEU A 25 -12.01 8.71 2.01
N GLY A 26 -13.23 8.24 2.25
CA GLY A 26 -13.78 8.05 3.60
C GLY A 26 -13.79 6.61 4.10
N GLN A 27 -13.31 5.66 3.29
CA GLN A 27 -13.11 4.28 3.72
C GLN A 27 -11.75 3.78 3.23
N PRO A 28 -11.18 2.79 3.93
CA PRO A 28 -9.97 2.11 3.50
C PRO A 28 -10.18 1.35 2.18
N ASP A 29 -9.13 1.31 1.36
CA ASP A 29 -9.04 0.41 0.22
C ASP A 29 -8.49 -0.96 0.68
N PRO A 30 -9.21 -2.07 0.46
CA PRO A 30 -8.79 -3.38 0.94
C PRO A 30 -7.41 -3.83 0.47
N LEU A 31 -7.02 -3.52 -0.77
CA LEU A 31 -5.73 -3.98 -1.31
C LEU A 31 -4.59 -3.15 -0.75
N TRP A 32 -4.78 -1.83 -0.63
CA TRP A 32 -3.82 -0.98 0.08
C TRP A 32 -3.62 -1.44 1.52
N GLU A 33 -4.68 -1.79 2.23
CA GLU A 33 -4.56 -2.29 3.60
C GLU A 33 -3.87 -3.66 3.68
N VAL A 34 -4.06 -4.55 2.69
CA VAL A 34 -3.27 -5.80 2.58
C VAL A 34 -1.78 -5.49 2.42
N VAL A 35 -1.41 -4.56 1.52
CA VAL A 35 -0.02 -4.17 1.26
C VAL A 35 0.63 -3.52 2.48
N LEU A 36 -0.06 -2.57 3.11
CA LEU A 36 0.44 -1.84 4.28
C LEU A 36 0.57 -2.75 5.50
N SER A 37 -0.43 -3.58 5.77
CA SER A 37 -0.40 -4.52 6.89
C SER A 37 0.67 -5.61 6.71
N LEU A 38 0.92 -6.10 5.48
CA LEU A 38 2.06 -6.99 5.20
C LEU A 38 3.41 -6.35 5.60
N SER A 39 3.56 -5.06 5.35
CA SER A 39 4.78 -4.31 5.73
C SER A 39 4.91 -4.23 7.25
N THR A 40 3.82 -3.90 7.95
CA THR A 40 3.79 -3.86 9.43
C THR A 40 4.05 -5.23 10.05
N LEU A 41 3.47 -6.30 9.49
CA LEU A 41 3.64 -7.68 9.96
C LEU A 41 5.11 -8.13 9.93
N ARG A 42 5.86 -7.66 8.93
CA ARG A 42 7.29 -7.99 8.73
C ARG A 42 8.23 -7.07 9.50
N SER A 43 7.70 -6.03 10.15
CA SER A 43 8.50 -5.19 11.04
C SER A 43 8.94 -5.96 12.27
N ALA A 44 10.22 -5.83 12.64
CA ALA A 44 10.75 -6.37 13.90
C ALA A 44 10.15 -5.67 15.12
N SER A 45 9.72 -4.42 14.95
CA SER A 45 9.10 -3.60 16.00
C SER A 45 7.93 -2.83 15.39
N PRO A 46 6.70 -3.36 15.46
CA PRO A 46 5.52 -2.65 14.95
C PRO A 46 5.22 -1.42 15.84
N PRO A 47 4.61 -0.36 15.28
CA PRO A 47 4.13 0.77 16.05
C PRO A 47 3.25 0.33 17.23
N ALA A 48 3.26 1.09 18.33
CA ALA A 48 2.55 0.70 19.55
C ALA A 48 1.05 0.44 19.31
N ARG A 49 0.41 1.26 18.46
CA ARG A 49 -1.00 1.09 18.06
C ARG A 49 -1.29 -0.23 17.34
N ASP A 50 -0.32 -0.78 16.63
CA ASP A 50 -0.49 -1.98 15.80
C ASP A 50 -0.07 -3.26 16.55
N ARG A 51 0.51 -3.15 17.75
CA ARG A 51 1.07 -4.30 18.50
C ARG A 51 0.05 -5.39 18.78
N THR A 52 -1.15 -5.01 19.20
CA THR A 52 -2.22 -5.96 19.52
C THR A 52 -2.63 -6.75 18.28
N TRP A 53 -2.84 -6.05 17.17
CA TRP A 53 -3.14 -6.68 15.88
C TRP A 53 -1.98 -7.59 15.43
N TRP A 54 -0.74 -7.11 15.51
CA TRP A 54 0.45 -7.86 15.07
C TRP A 54 0.60 -9.18 15.84
N GLN A 55 0.40 -9.17 17.16
CA GLN A 55 0.44 -10.38 17.98
C GLN A 55 -0.68 -11.37 17.62
N ARG A 56 -1.89 -10.88 17.33
CA ARG A 56 -2.99 -11.71 16.84
C ARG A 56 -2.65 -12.32 15.48
N ALA A 57 -2.22 -11.50 14.52
CA ALA A 57 -1.88 -11.94 13.18
C ALA A 57 -0.81 -13.05 13.18
N ARG A 58 0.22 -12.93 14.03
CA ARG A 58 1.22 -14.00 14.18
C ARG A 58 0.66 -15.30 14.72
N ARG A 59 -0.35 -15.25 15.61
CA ARG A 59 -1.04 -16.46 16.09
C ARG A 59 -1.84 -17.12 14.98
N GLU A 60 -2.60 -16.34 14.20
CA GLU A 60 -3.36 -16.83 13.05
C GLU A 60 -2.46 -17.54 12.04
N ILE A 61 -1.29 -16.96 11.74
CA ILE A 61 -0.31 -17.52 10.80
C ILE A 61 0.23 -18.87 11.27
N VAL A 62 0.49 -19.01 12.58
CA VAL A 62 0.96 -20.28 13.16
C VAL A 62 -0.14 -21.34 13.17
N GLN A 63 -1.39 -20.93 13.43
CA GLN A 63 -2.53 -21.84 13.58
C GLN A 63 -3.12 -22.30 12.24
N HIS A 64 -3.03 -21.49 11.19
CA HIS A 64 -3.70 -21.74 9.91
C HIS A 64 -2.70 -21.78 8.75
N ARG A 65 -2.47 -23.00 8.23
CA ARG A 65 -1.60 -23.23 7.05
C ARG A 65 -1.96 -22.33 5.86
N GLY A 66 -3.24 -22.22 5.51
CA GLY A 66 -3.67 -21.37 4.40
C GLY A 66 -3.35 -19.88 4.58
N VAL A 67 -3.35 -19.38 5.82
CA VAL A 67 -2.94 -18.01 6.14
C VAL A 67 -1.44 -17.86 6.01
N SER A 68 -0.67 -18.84 6.51
CA SER A 68 0.79 -18.89 6.33
C SER A 68 1.18 -18.86 4.86
N ASP A 69 0.52 -19.67 4.02
CA ASP A 69 0.77 -19.73 2.58
C ASP A 69 0.41 -18.41 1.88
N ALA A 70 -0.72 -17.80 2.24
CA ALA A 70 -1.11 -16.49 1.73
C ALA A 70 -0.10 -15.39 2.12
N VAL A 71 0.33 -15.34 3.38
CA VAL A 71 1.34 -14.37 3.85
C VAL A 71 2.68 -14.59 3.14
N HIS A 72 3.09 -15.83 2.93
CA HIS A 72 4.33 -16.14 2.22
C HIS A 72 4.26 -15.69 0.76
N SER A 73 3.19 -16.04 0.05
CA SER A 73 3.05 -15.75 -1.37
C SER A 73 2.86 -14.25 -1.63
N LEU A 74 2.00 -13.58 -0.86
CA LEU A 74 1.85 -12.12 -0.96
C LEU A 74 3.13 -11.39 -0.52
N GLY A 75 3.88 -11.93 0.45
CA GLY A 75 5.18 -11.40 0.85
C GLY A 75 6.28 -11.56 -0.22
N MET A 76 6.07 -12.40 -1.23
CA MET A 76 6.90 -12.44 -2.44
C MET A 76 6.52 -11.34 -3.43
N LEU A 77 5.25 -10.92 -3.48
CA LEU A 77 4.82 -9.79 -4.32
C LEU A 77 5.11 -8.44 -3.67
N VAL A 78 4.96 -8.34 -2.35
CA VAL A 78 5.14 -7.12 -1.56
C VAL A 78 6.41 -7.25 -0.72
N PRO A 79 7.59 -6.81 -1.23
CA PRO A 79 8.82 -6.88 -0.47
C PRO A 79 8.81 -5.88 0.71
N PRO A 80 9.63 -6.09 1.76
CA PRO A 80 9.72 -5.13 2.86
C PRO A 80 10.26 -3.75 2.46
N ARG A 81 10.94 -3.68 1.30
CA ARG A 81 11.49 -2.46 0.69
C ARG A 81 11.49 -2.64 -0.82
N GLY A 82 11.28 -1.56 -1.55
CA GLY A 82 11.23 -1.56 -3.01
C GLY A 82 9.81 -1.59 -3.53
N ASP A 83 9.69 -1.66 -4.85
CA ASP A 83 8.41 -1.57 -5.53
C ASP A 83 7.69 -2.93 -5.48
N PHE A 84 6.37 -2.88 -5.56
CA PHE A 84 5.50 -4.05 -5.67
C PHE A 84 4.61 -3.90 -6.92
N PRO A 85 3.98 -4.98 -7.42
CA PRO A 85 3.20 -4.91 -8.65
C PRO A 85 1.94 -4.04 -8.53
N ASP A 86 1.73 -3.16 -9.50
CA ASP A 86 0.59 -2.23 -9.56
C ASP A 86 -0.78 -2.92 -9.62
N PHE A 87 -0.85 -4.18 -10.08
CA PHE A 87 -2.11 -4.94 -10.01
C PHE A 87 -2.62 -5.17 -8.58
N LEU A 88 -1.80 -4.98 -7.54
CA LEU A 88 -2.24 -4.97 -6.14
C LEU A 88 -2.73 -3.58 -5.69
N THR A 89 -2.58 -2.55 -6.52
CA THR A 89 -3.08 -1.19 -6.27
C THR A 89 -3.49 -0.53 -7.60
N PRO A 90 -4.46 -1.10 -8.33
CA PRO A 90 -4.78 -0.64 -9.68
C PRO A 90 -5.31 0.80 -9.65
N ALA A 91 -4.57 1.72 -10.28
CA ALA A 91 -4.97 3.13 -10.39
C ALA A 91 -6.29 3.34 -11.17
N GLU A 92 -6.68 2.34 -11.98
CA GLU A 92 -7.89 2.31 -12.80
C GLU A 92 -9.11 1.73 -12.06
N ALA A 93 -8.92 1.09 -10.90
CA ALA A 93 -10.05 0.65 -10.10
C ALA A 93 -10.82 1.88 -9.62
N PRO A 94 -12.17 1.84 -9.60
CA PRO A 94 -12.97 2.95 -9.12
C PRO A 94 -12.47 3.34 -7.72
N MET A 95 -11.84 4.51 -7.60
CA MET A 95 -11.46 5.11 -6.31
C MET A 95 -12.73 5.63 -5.61
N THR A 96 -13.75 4.80 -5.50
CA THR A 96 -15.02 5.10 -4.83
C THR A 96 -14.89 4.97 -3.32
N GLY A 97 -13.74 4.47 -2.83
CA GLY A 97 -13.47 4.28 -1.41
C GLY A 97 -14.53 3.39 -0.77
N ALA A 98 -15.05 2.39 -1.47
CA ALA A 98 -16.07 1.48 -0.96
C ALA A 98 -15.99 0.11 -1.66
N SER A 99 -14.81 -0.30 -2.11
CA SER A 99 -14.63 -1.63 -2.69
C SER A 99 -14.62 -2.67 -1.57
N THR A 100 -15.41 -3.73 -1.73
CA THR A 100 -15.30 -4.90 -0.85
C THR A 100 -14.05 -5.69 -1.23
N ILE A 101 -13.53 -6.52 -0.31
CA ILE A 101 -12.42 -7.42 -0.63
C ILE A 101 -12.75 -8.36 -1.80
N LYS A 102 -14.02 -8.72 -1.97
CA LYS A 102 -14.48 -9.61 -3.04
C LYS A 102 -14.38 -8.93 -4.40
N GLU A 103 -14.84 -7.67 -4.49
CA GLU A 103 -14.69 -6.85 -5.69
C GLU A 103 -13.21 -6.59 -5.99
N ALA A 104 -12.40 -6.29 -4.98
CA ALA A 104 -10.96 -6.12 -5.13
C ALA A 104 -10.28 -7.38 -5.69
N ALA A 105 -10.67 -8.56 -5.20
CA ALA A 105 -10.18 -9.84 -5.71
C ALA A 105 -10.66 -10.13 -7.14
N GLU A 106 -11.90 -9.77 -7.49
CA GLU A 106 -12.40 -9.84 -8.87
C GLU A 106 -11.61 -8.96 -9.83
N HIS A 107 -11.18 -7.76 -9.42
CA HIS A 107 -10.28 -6.94 -10.21
C HIS A 107 -8.96 -7.67 -10.48
N ILE A 108 -8.34 -8.27 -9.46
CA ILE A 108 -7.11 -9.07 -9.62
C ILE A 108 -7.34 -10.22 -10.62
N ARG A 109 -8.46 -10.95 -10.50
CA ARG A 109 -8.83 -12.04 -11.43
C ARG A 109 -8.99 -11.55 -12.88
N ALA A 110 -9.40 -10.31 -13.08
CA ALA A 110 -9.56 -9.70 -14.39
C ALA A 110 -8.24 -9.18 -15.00
N VAL A 111 -7.16 -9.04 -14.21
CA VAL A 111 -5.89 -8.54 -14.72
C VAL A 111 -5.30 -9.52 -15.73
N PRO A 112 -5.03 -9.10 -16.98
CA PRO A 112 -4.40 -9.96 -17.96
C PRO A 112 -3.03 -10.43 -17.47
N ARG A 113 -2.71 -11.71 -17.65
CA ARG A 113 -1.39 -12.27 -17.27
C ARG A 113 -0.21 -11.49 -17.84
N SER A 114 -0.35 -10.95 -19.06
CA SER A 114 0.67 -10.08 -19.69
C SER A 114 0.93 -8.80 -18.88
N ARG A 115 -0.10 -8.22 -18.26
CA ARG A 115 0.02 -7.07 -17.36
C ARG A 115 0.66 -7.47 -16.04
N MET A 116 0.23 -8.57 -15.41
CA MET A 116 0.88 -9.07 -14.18
C MET A 116 2.38 -9.32 -14.39
N ARG A 117 2.74 -9.89 -15.55
CA ARG A 117 4.13 -10.12 -15.93
C ARG A 117 4.91 -8.82 -16.14
N LEU A 118 4.27 -7.79 -16.70
CA LEU A 118 4.88 -6.46 -16.86
C LEU A 118 5.16 -5.84 -15.49
N ASP A 119 4.16 -5.83 -14.61
CA ASP A 119 4.28 -5.23 -13.27
C ASP A 119 5.38 -5.93 -12.45
N ILE A 120 5.43 -7.28 -12.49
CA ILE A 120 6.50 -8.05 -11.81
C ILE A 120 7.89 -7.72 -12.38
N ARG A 121 8.03 -7.50 -13.70
CA ARG A 121 9.31 -7.09 -14.31
C ARG A 121 9.76 -5.71 -13.88
N GLN A 122 8.83 -4.84 -13.53
CA GLN A 122 9.11 -3.47 -13.13
C GLN A 122 9.48 -3.34 -11.65
N MET A 123 9.30 -4.39 -10.84
CA MET A 123 9.68 -4.42 -9.42
C MET A 123 11.18 -4.13 -9.24
N ARG A 124 11.51 -3.03 -8.55
CA ARG A 124 12.89 -2.65 -8.23
C ARG A 124 13.30 -3.12 -6.83
N GLY A 125 14.58 -3.46 -6.65
CA GLY A 125 15.15 -3.81 -5.33
C GLY A 125 14.94 -5.26 -4.90
N GLY A 126 14.74 -6.17 -5.86
CA GLY A 126 14.43 -7.57 -5.60
C GLY A 126 14.53 -8.48 -6.82
N GLU A 127 15.59 -8.37 -7.61
CA GLU A 127 15.73 -9.05 -8.92
C GLU A 127 15.56 -10.58 -8.82
N ARG A 128 16.14 -11.21 -7.77
CA ARG A 128 15.95 -12.65 -7.53
C ARG A 128 14.50 -13.04 -7.24
N ARG A 129 13.78 -12.18 -6.52
CA ARG A 129 12.36 -12.37 -6.20
C ARG A 129 11.51 -12.19 -7.44
N ALA A 130 11.76 -11.14 -8.23
CA ALA A 130 11.11 -10.93 -9.52
C ALA A 130 11.33 -12.13 -10.45
N ALA A 131 12.56 -12.66 -10.56
CA ALA A 131 12.84 -13.85 -11.35
C ALA A 131 12.04 -15.09 -10.90
N SER A 132 11.93 -15.31 -9.57
CA SER A 132 11.12 -16.40 -9.01
C SER A 132 9.61 -16.22 -9.23
N LEU A 133 9.13 -14.99 -9.28
CA LEU A 133 7.72 -14.71 -9.60
C LEU A 133 7.46 -14.90 -11.09
N LEU A 134 8.42 -14.51 -11.95
CA LEU A 134 8.30 -14.66 -13.40
C LEU A 134 8.24 -16.13 -13.83
N SER A 135 8.84 -17.06 -13.09
CA SER A 135 8.69 -18.48 -13.38
C SER A 135 7.31 -19.05 -13.01
N THR A 136 6.52 -18.34 -12.20
CA THR A 136 5.21 -18.80 -11.73
C THR A 136 4.04 -18.05 -12.35
N VAL A 137 4.21 -16.79 -12.75
CA VAL A 137 3.15 -15.94 -13.35
C VAL A 137 2.57 -16.51 -14.65
N ASP A 138 3.34 -17.31 -15.39
CA ASP A 138 2.88 -17.93 -16.64
C ASP A 138 1.97 -19.14 -16.41
N SER A 139 1.91 -19.67 -15.19
CA SER A 139 1.02 -20.77 -14.81
C SER A 139 -0.44 -20.41 -15.08
N PRO A 140 -1.22 -21.28 -15.74
CA PRO A 140 -2.65 -21.07 -15.91
C PRO A 140 -3.34 -20.81 -14.56
N GLY A 141 -4.11 -19.72 -14.47
CA GLY A 141 -4.86 -19.37 -13.27
C GLY A 141 -4.07 -18.66 -12.16
N TYR A 142 -2.84 -18.20 -12.43
CA TYR A 142 -2.04 -17.46 -11.43
C TYR A 142 -2.80 -16.28 -10.80
N GLN A 143 -3.57 -15.52 -11.58
CA GLN A 143 -4.39 -14.42 -11.08
C GLN A 143 -5.48 -14.87 -10.08
N ASN A 144 -6.03 -16.08 -10.25
CA ASN A 144 -7.00 -16.64 -9.30
C ASN A 144 -6.31 -17.01 -7.99
N VAL A 145 -5.11 -17.59 -8.07
CA VAL A 145 -4.31 -17.93 -6.88
C VAL A 145 -3.99 -16.67 -6.07
N VAL A 146 -3.57 -15.59 -6.72
CA VAL A 146 -3.29 -14.31 -6.04
C VAL A 146 -4.56 -13.74 -5.41
N ALA A 147 -5.68 -13.73 -6.14
CA ALA A 147 -6.96 -13.25 -5.62
C ALA A 147 -7.42 -14.04 -4.39
N ASP A 148 -7.34 -15.37 -4.42
CA ASP A 148 -7.72 -16.24 -3.32
C ASP A 148 -6.82 -16.05 -2.08
N GLN A 149 -5.54 -15.77 -2.30
CA GLN A 149 -4.59 -15.43 -1.23
C GLN A 149 -4.91 -14.08 -0.60
N VAL A 150 -5.25 -13.07 -1.41
CA VAL A 150 -5.71 -11.76 -0.94
C VAL A 150 -6.98 -11.90 -0.08
N GLU A 151 -7.98 -12.65 -0.55
CA GLU A 151 -9.20 -12.91 0.21
C GLU A 151 -8.91 -13.66 1.52
N THR A 152 -8.04 -14.67 1.47
CA THR A 152 -7.64 -15.45 2.65
C THR A 152 -6.90 -14.58 3.67
N TYR A 153 -5.95 -13.77 3.22
CA TYR A 153 -5.23 -12.83 4.07
C TYR A 153 -6.21 -11.87 4.74
N PHE A 154 -7.06 -11.21 3.95
CA PHE A 154 -8.00 -10.22 4.46
C PHE A 154 -8.95 -10.83 5.49
N ARG A 155 -9.58 -11.97 5.16
CA ARG A 155 -10.55 -12.64 6.05
C ARG A 155 -9.97 -12.92 7.43
N PHE A 156 -8.74 -13.44 7.50
CA PHE A 156 -8.15 -13.83 8.78
C PHE A 156 -7.48 -12.66 9.51
N LEU A 157 -6.82 -11.77 8.76
CA LEU A 157 -5.91 -10.79 9.35
C LEU A 157 -6.50 -9.37 9.44
N LEU A 158 -7.39 -8.99 8.53
CA LEU A 158 -7.95 -7.63 8.46
C LEU A 158 -9.44 -7.56 8.81
N SER A 159 -10.26 -8.52 8.37
CA SER A 159 -11.71 -8.52 8.65
C SER A 159 -12.04 -8.33 10.13
N PRO A 160 -11.31 -8.94 11.11
CA PRO A 160 -11.60 -8.74 12.53
C PRO A 160 -11.32 -7.32 13.06
N ILE A 161 -10.59 -6.50 12.32
CA ILE A 161 -10.26 -5.12 12.70
C ILE A 161 -10.81 -4.09 11.69
N TRP A 162 -11.58 -4.52 10.70
CA TRP A 162 -11.92 -3.69 9.54
C TRP A 162 -12.75 -2.45 9.91
N ASP A 163 -13.67 -2.59 10.87
CA ASP A 163 -14.45 -1.46 11.37
C ASP A 163 -13.58 -0.40 12.05
N ASN A 164 -12.56 -0.83 12.81
CA ASN A 164 -11.61 0.08 13.45
C ASN A 164 -10.76 0.83 12.41
N VAL A 165 -10.28 0.13 11.38
CA VAL A 165 -9.57 0.76 10.26
C VAL A 165 -10.47 1.77 9.56
N GLY A 166 -11.72 1.41 9.28
CA GLY A 166 -12.73 2.32 8.71
C GLY A 166 -12.95 3.57 9.55
N ASP A 167 -13.06 3.42 10.87
CA ASP A 167 -13.19 4.53 11.80
C ASP A 167 -11.97 5.45 11.81
N GLU A 168 -10.75 4.89 11.78
CA GLU A 168 -9.52 5.67 11.72
C GLU A 168 -9.43 6.49 10.42
N ILE A 169 -9.75 5.89 9.28
CA ILE A 169 -9.79 6.60 7.99
C ILE A 169 -10.84 7.71 8.00
N ARG A 170 -12.04 7.47 8.53
CA ARG A 170 -13.09 8.51 8.65
C ARG A 170 -12.66 9.68 9.55
N ARG A 171 -11.95 9.41 10.65
CA ARG A 171 -11.42 10.46 11.53
C ARG A 171 -10.35 11.30 10.82
N ASP A 172 -9.43 10.67 10.09
CA ASP A 172 -8.46 11.42 9.28
C ASP A 172 -9.18 12.25 8.21
N GLN A 173 -10.12 11.67 7.48
CA GLN A 173 -10.92 12.37 6.47
C GLN A 173 -11.63 13.61 7.03
N GLY A 174 -12.23 13.51 8.22
CA GLY A 174 -12.87 14.66 8.89
C GLY A 174 -11.87 15.78 9.22
N THR A 175 -10.66 15.41 9.66
CA THR A 175 -9.55 16.34 9.87
C THR A 175 -9.16 17.02 8.56
N ARG A 176 -8.97 16.27 7.46
CA ARG A 176 -8.61 16.81 6.13
C ARG A 176 -9.70 17.69 5.53
N THR A 177 -10.96 17.32 5.75
CA THR A 177 -12.12 18.12 5.32
C THR A 177 -12.12 19.48 6.01
N THR A 178 -11.89 19.49 7.33
CA THR A 178 -11.78 20.74 8.10
C THR A 178 -10.63 21.60 7.61
N GLN A 179 -9.45 21.01 7.38
CA GLN A 179 -8.29 21.72 6.82
C GLN A 179 -8.59 22.34 5.45
N THR A 180 -9.30 21.60 4.58
CA THR A 180 -9.70 22.08 3.25
C THR A 180 -10.67 23.25 3.33
N VAL A 181 -11.69 23.16 4.19
CA VAL A 181 -12.69 24.24 4.35
C VAL A 181 -12.04 25.51 4.92
N SER A 182 -11.12 25.38 5.87
CA SER A 182 -10.50 26.55 6.52
C SER A 182 -9.39 27.21 5.71
N GLY A 183 -8.69 26.48 4.84
CA GLY A 183 -7.48 27.00 4.16
C GLY A 183 -7.25 26.47 2.75
N GLY A 184 -8.25 25.85 2.12
CA GLY A 184 -8.15 25.27 0.80
C GLY A 184 -7.25 24.03 0.73
N ILE A 185 -6.97 23.58 -0.49
CA ILE A 185 -6.18 22.35 -0.76
C ILE A 185 -4.73 22.47 -0.26
N GLU A 186 -4.15 23.67 -0.29
CA GLU A 186 -2.82 23.96 0.24
C GLU A 186 -2.70 23.59 1.73
N ASN A 187 -3.72 23.95 2.53
CA ASN A 187 -3.74 23.63 3.96
C ASN A 187 -3.98 22.14 4.24
N LEU A 188 -4.74 21.46 3.39
CA LEU A 188 -4.86 19.99 3.44
C LEU A 188 -3.51 19.32 3.19
N LEU A 189 -2.78 19.73 2.14
CA LEU A 189 -1.51 19.12 1.75
C LEU A 189 -0.40 19.45 2.74
N ALA A 190 -0.35 20.68 3.25
CA ALA A 190 0.55 21.08 4.33
C ALA A 190 0.25 20.36 5.65
N GLY A 191 -0.99 19.90 5.84
CA GLY A 191 -1.43 19.16 7.02
C GLY A 191 -1.14 17.66 6.99
N LEU A 192 -0.62 17.11 5.88
CA LEU A 192 -0.26 15.70 5.78
C LEU A 192 0.83 15.32 6.80
N PRO A 193 0.83 14.09 7.32
CA PRO A 193 1.76 13.69 8.37
C PRO A 193 3.22 13.76 7.89
N ALA A 194 4.09 14.16 8.82
CA ALA A 194 5.53 14.05 8.64
C ALA A 194 5.91 12.61 8.24
N PRO A 195 6.89 12.43 7.33
CA PRO A 195 7.89 13.41 6.97
C PRO A 195 7.57 14.17 5.67
N LEU A 196 6.33 14.10 5.16
CA LEU A 196 5.93 14.80 3.94
C LEU A 196 5.91 16.32 4.13
N GLN A 197 6.35 17.04 3.12
CA GLN A 197 6.41 18.49 3.06
C GLN A 197 5.76 18.96 1.76
N TRP A 198 4.78 19.84 1.89
CA TRP A 198 4.12 20.48 0.77
C TRP A 198 4.73 21.85 0.49
N SER A 199 5.05 22.11 -0.77
CA SER A 199 5.39 23.42 -1.30
C SER A 199 5.09 23.41 -2.78
N TRP A 200 4.11 24.20 -3.22
CA TRP A 200 3.65 24.22 -4.59
C TRP A 200 4.82 24.22 -5.61
N PRO A 201 4.82 23.33 -6.63
CA PRO A 201 3.80 22.32 -6.97
C PRO A 201 4.09 20.90 -6.41
N THR A 202 4.91 20.79 -5.37
CA THR A 202 5.53 19.52 -4.96
C THR A 202 5.13 19.06 -3.56
N LEU A 203 4.85 17.75 -3.44
CA LEU A 203 4.85 17.03 -2.18
C LEU A 203 6.11 16.16 -2.14
N ARG A 204 6.97 16.40 -1.15
CA ARG A 204 8.27 15.73 -1.03
C ARG A 204 8.52 15.21 0.38
N PRO A 205 9.28 14.13 0.58
CA PRO A 205 9.85 13.81 1.89
C PRO A 205 10.84 14.92 2.32
N PRO A 206 11.28 14.98 3.58
CA PRO A 206 12.15 16.05 4.03
C PRO A 206 13.50 15.88 3.34
N THR A 207 13.98 16.94 2.73
CA THR A 207 15.39 17.10 2.44
C THR A 207 16.12 17.18 3.78
N GLN A 208 16.98 16.21 4.11
CA GLN A 208 17.96 16.45 5.16
C GLN A 208 18.81 17.64 4.71
N SER A 209 18.70 18.77 5.40
CA SER A 209 19.66 19.85 5.26
C SER A 209 21.01 19.28 5.67
N THR A 210 22.00 19.33 4.78
CA THR A 210 23.40 19.24 5.16
C THR A 210 23.74 20.47 6.01
N ALA A 211 23.28 20.51 7.25
CA ALA A 211 23.72 21.47 8.23
C ALA A 211 24.95 20.86 8.93
N THR A 212 26.11 21.23 8.39
CA THR A 212 27.41 21.44 9.03
C THR A 212 27.57 20.83 10.42
N CYS A 213 28.37 19.77 10.51
CA CYS A 213 29.08 19.44 11.74
C CYS A 213 30.01 20.62 12.08
N TYR A 214 29.82 21.22 13.25
CA TYR A 214 30.88 21.88 14.02
C TYR A 214 31.24 20.98 15.20
#